data_AF-A0A535P1A6-F1
#
_entry.id   AF-A0A535P1A6-F1
#
_cell.length_a   1.000
_cell.length_b   1.000
_cell.length_c   1.000
_cell.angle_alpha   90.00
_cell.angle_beta   90.00
_cell.angle_gamma   90.00
#
_symmetry.space_group_name_H-M   'P 1'
#
loop_
_entity.id
_entity.type
_entity.pdbx_description
1 polymer ?
#
loop_
_entity_poly.entity_id
_entity_poly.type
_entity_poly.pdbx_seq_one_letter_code
_entity_poly.pdbx_strand_id
1 'polypeptide(L)' 'MTHHHGVGQARSRWIADEMGGWMRVWRAVKEGIDREGILNPRAVGGSR' A
#
# COMPACT_ATOMS: atom_id res chain seq x y z
N MET A 1 0.24 0.16 13.50
CA MET A 1 -0.45 1.43 13.16
C MET A 1 -1.99 1.51 13.34
N THR A 2 -2.80 0.45 13.16
CA THR A 2 -4.27 0.48 13.40
C THR A 2 -4.78 -0.84 13.98
N HIS A 3 -5.83 -0.84 14.80
CA HIS A 3 -6.46 -2.08 15.28
C HIS A 3 -7.30 -2.74 14.16
N HIS A 4 -8.37 -2.09 13.70
CA HIS A 4 -9.26 -2.64 12.66
C HIS A 4 -9.67 -1.62 11.59
N HIS A 5 -9.35 -0.34 11.80
CA HIS A 5 -9.74 0.73 10.88
C HIS A 5 -8.97 0.70 9.54
N GLY A 6 -7.85 -0.02 9.47
CA GLY A 6 -7.02 -0.11 8.28
C GLY A 6 -6.25 1.17 7.96
N VAL A 7 -5.37 1.09 6.96
CA VAL A 7 -4.47 2.19 6.59
C VAL A 7 -5.18 3.21 5.68
N GLY A 8 -5.88 2.72 4.64
CA GLY A 8 -6.51 3.56 3.62
C GLY A 8 -5.54 4.59 3.02
N GLN A 9 -6.07 5.68 2.48
CA GLN A 9 -5.23 6.82 2.04
C GLN A 9 -4.69 7.62 3.23
N ALA A 10 -5.52 7.79 4.26
CA ALA A 10 -5.25 8.64 5.42
C ALA A 10 -3.94 8.31 6.14
N ARG A 11 -3.54 7.03 6.16
CA ARG A 11 -2.30 6.58 6.81
C ARG A 11 -1.26 6.02 5.84
N SER A 12 -1.46 6.17 4.54
CA SER A 12 -0.56 5.62 3.51
C SER A 12 0.87 6.15 3.63
N ARG A 13 1.06 7.39 4.08
CA ARG A 13 2.40 8.00 4.17
C ARG A 13 3.36 7.32 5.15
N TRP A 14 2.85 6.58 6.13
CA TRP A 14 3.66 5.93 7.17
C TRP A 14 3.87 4.43 6.92
N ILE A 15 3.12 3.84 6.00
CA ILE A 15 3.08 2.38 5.87
C ILE A 15 4.41 1.79 5.36
N ALA A 16 5.18 2.57 4.59
CA ALA A 16 6.48 2.14 4.10
C ALA A 16 7.48 1.94 5.24
N ASP A 17 7.50 2.85 6.21
CA ASP A 17 8.39 2.77 7.38
C ASP A 17 7.97 1.61 8.30
N GLU A 18 6.65 1.45 8.52
CA GLU A 18 6.10 0.38 9.37
C GLU A 18 6.33 -1.03 8.77
N MET A 19 6.20 -1.18 7.45
CA MET A 19 6.41 -2.46 6.77
C MET A 19 7.89 -2.76 6.51
N GLY A 20 8.72 -1.73 6.44
CA GLY A 20 10.13 -1.85 6.07
C GLY A 20 10.32 -2.64 4.77
N GLY A 21 11.20 -3.64 4.80
CA GLY A 21 11.50 -4.49 3.63
C GLY A 21 10.28 -5.18 3.01
N TRP A 22 9.22 -5.44 3.78
CA TRP A 22 7.99 -6.06 3.28
C TRP A 22 7.25 -5.20 2.25
N MET A 23 7.49 -3.88 2.24
CA MET A 23 6.90 -2.99 1.23
C MET A 23 7.31 -3.38 -0.20
N ARG A 24 8.47 -4.04 -0.38
CA ARG A 24 8.88 -4.61 -1.68
C ARG A 24 7.95 -5.74 -2.12
N VAL A 25 7.58 -6.64 -1.20
CA VAL A 25 6.68 -7.76 -1.50
C VAL A 25 5.30 -7.25 -1.85
N TRP A 26 4.78 -6.29 -1.07
CA TRP A 26 3.49 -5.66 -1.35
C TRP A 26 3.44 -5.03 -2.75
N ARG A 27 4.46 -4.26 -3.15
CA ARG A 27 4.53 -3.68 -4.51
C ARG A 27 4.56 -4.77 -5.59
N ALA A 28 5.34 -5.81 -5.42
CA ALA A 28 5.41 -6.91 -6.39
C ALA A 28 4.05 -7.61 -6.58
N VAL A 29 3.32 -7.84 -5.49
CA VAL A 29 1.95 -8.39 -5.55
C VAL A 29 1.00 -7.42 -6.24
N LYS A 30 1.06 -6.13 -5.87
CA LYS A 30 0.20 -5.09 -6.43
C LYS A 30 0.40 -4.95 -7.95
N GLU A 31 1.65 -4.91 -8.41
CA GLU A 31 2.00 -4.83 -9.83
C GLU A 31 1.61 -6.09 -10.61
N GLY A 32 1.69 -7.27 -9.98
CA GLY A 32 1.28 -8.53 -10.60
C GLY A 32 -0.22 -8.65 -10.83
N ILE A 33 -1.04 -8.00 -9.99
CA ILE A 33 -2.51 -8.11 -10.04
C ILE A 33 -3.17 -6.89 -10.67
N ASP A 34 -2.63 -5.69 -10.47
CA ASP A 34 -3.22 -4.42 -10.92
C ASP A 34 -2.21 -3.59 -11.73
N ARG A 35 -1.81 -4.15 -12.87
CA ARG A 35 -0.82 -3.55 -13.78
C ARG A 35 -1.23 -2.17 -14.28
N GLU A 36 -2.53 -1.96 -14.49
CA GLU A 36 -3.09 -0.70 -14.98
C GLU A 36 -3.40 0.31 -13.85
N GLY A 37 -3.23 -0.09 -12.58
CA GLY A 37 -3.38 0.79 -11.41
C GLY A 37 -4.82 1.28 -11.17
N ILE A 38 -5.82 0.43 -11.44
CA ILE A 38 -7.24 0.78 -11.35
C ILE A 38 -7.75 0.59 -9.90
N LEU A 39 -7.19 -0.36 -9.16
CA LEU A 39 -7.69 -0.75 -7.85
C LEU A 39 -7.09 0.12 -6.73
N ASN A 40 -7.82 1.16 -6.32
CA ASN A 40 -7.47 2.01 -5.17
C ASN A 40 -6.02 2.54 -5.21
N PRO A 41 -5.64 3.33 -6.24
CA PRO A 41 -4.25 3.65 -6.56
C PRO A 41 -3.48 4.45 -5.50
N ARG A 42 -4.16 4.97 -4.48
CA ARG A 42 -3.56 5.82 -3.43
C ARG A 42 -3.57 5.21 -2.03
N ALA A 43 -4.08 3.98 -1.88
CA ALA A 43 -4.16 3.31 -0.59
C ALA A 43 -2.91 2.47 -0.34
N VAL A 44 -2.53 2.32 0.94
CA VAL A 44 -1.49 1.36 1.41
C VAL A 44 -0.17 1.49 0.62
N GLY A 45 0.22 2.71 0.23
CA GLY A 45 1.48 2.98 -0.46
C GLY A 45 1.46 2.85 -1.99
N GLY A 46 0.28 2.90 -2.62
CA GLY A 46 0.15 3.22 -4.04
C GLY A 46 0.67 4.63 -4.37
N SER A 47 1.15 4.84 -5.60
CA SER A 47 2.02 5.96 -5.99
C SER A 47 1.35 7.11 -6.75
N ARG A 48 0.02 7.16 -6.84
CA ARG A 48 -0.71 8.13 -7.70
C ARG A 48 -1.48 9.21 -6.93
#